data_AF-A0A8S4AMV9-F1
#
_entry.id   AF-A0A8S4AMV9-F1
#
_cell.length_a   1.000
_cell.length_b   1.000
_cell.length_c   1.000
_cell.angle_alpha   90.00
_cell.angle_beta   90.00
_cell.angle_gamma   90.00
#
_symmetry.space_group_name_H-M   'P 1'
#
loop_
_entity.id
_entity.type
_entity.pdbx_description
1 polymer ?
#
loop_
_entity_poly.entity_id
_entity_poly.type
_entity_poly.pdbx_seq_one_letter_code
_entity_poly.pdbx_strand_id
1 'polypeptide(L)'
;MELSESVQKGLQSLADPSAVDAGGFQPLVEASFRSLLSAHGDPAVLDDPGLARVDRILLKQIHAAAATFILEAVRQGADRSAISSCLEELSFSTEKIEIFYGTYQKHKKELECLLASIGRCPAKITDVSWRLQYHTKNAQLDKVNEPFYQISLSTEVPPPCRAAPPVGWKFLRFLRFLRADPWFCLLLCQNGGSSEDVNFACTTEQLQDLVGKLKDAAKSVEKASQM
;
A
#
# COMPACT_ATOMS: atom_id res chain seq x y z
N MET A 1 -4.67 14.36 -10.73
CA MET A 1 -3.94 13.86 -9.54
C MET A 1 -3.68 15.04 -8.63
N GLU A 2 -3.98 14.95 -7.34
CA GLU A 2 -3.59 16.00 -6.38
C GLU A 2 -2.26 15.60 -5.73
N LEU A 3 -1.20 16.38 -5.98
CA LEU A 3 0.14 16.16 -5.41
C LEU A 3 0.39 17.17 -4.29
N SER A 4 1.04 16.74 -3.21
CA SER A 4 1.44 17.65 -2.13
C SER A 4 2.46 18.69 -2.62
N GLU A 5 2.47 19.89 -2.01
CA GLU A 5 3.37 20.98 -2.43
C GLU A 5 4.86 20.60 -2.39
N SER A 6 5.26 19.70 -1.49
CA SER A 6 6.64 19.21 -1.40
C SER A 6 7.02 18.34 -2.61
N VAL A 7 6.09 17.52 -3.08
CA VAL A 7 6.27 16.68 -4.29
C VAL A 7 6.28 17.54 -5.53
N GLN A 8 5.39 18.54 -5.62
CA GLN A 8 5.37 19.49 -6.73
C GLN A 8 6.69 20.27 -6.83
N LYS A 9 7.20 20.81 -5.71
CA LYS A 9 8.50 21.51 -5.68
C LYS A 9 9.67 20.60 -6.05
N GLY A 10 9.67 19.35 -5.58
CA GLY A 10 10.70 18.37 -5.95
C GLY A 10 10.66 18.00 -7.44
N LEU A 11 9.49 17.91 -8.05
CA LEU A 11 9.33 17.66 -9.48
C LEU A 11 9.65 18.91 -10.34
N GLN A 12 9.32 20.11 -9.87
CA GLN A 12 9.71 21.35 -10.53
C GLN A 12 11.24 21.46 -10.62
N SER A 13 11.96 21.10 -9.55
CA SER A 13 13.43 21.02 -9.59
C SER A 13 13.98 19.96 -10.55
N LEU A 14 13.18 18.96 -10.95
CA LEU A 14 13.53 18.00 -12.01
C LEU A 14 13.26 18.56 -13.42
N ALA A 15 12.26 19.43 -13.54
CA ALA A 15 11.96 20.15 -14.78
C ALA A 15 13.02 21.21 -15.09
N ASP A 16 13.56 21.85 -14.05
CA ASP A 16 14.52 22.95 -14.13
C ASP A 16 15.86 22.55 -14.78
N PRO A 17 16.22 23.13 -15.95
CA PRO A 17 17.48 22.84 -16.63
C PRO A 17 18.74 23.28 -15.86
N SER A 18 18.58 24.22 -14.92
CA SER A 18 19.68 24.71 -14.07
C SER A 18 20.00 23.78 -12.90
N ALA A 19 19.04 22.93 -12.51
CA ALA A 19 19.19 22.00 -11.39
C ALA A 19 19.57 20.58 -11.87
N VAL A 20 19.07 20.18 -13.04
CA VAL A 20 19.35 18.86 -13.63
C VAL A 20 19.75 19.03 -15.10
N ASP A 21 20.98 18.65 -15.43
CA ASP A 21 21.49 18.61 -16.80
C ASP A 21 20.60 17.75 -17.71
N ALA A 22 20.53 18.08 -19.01
CA ALA A 22 19.74 17.31 -19.99
C ALA A 22 20.11 15.81 -20.03
N GLY A 23 21.38 15.48 -19.74
CA GLY A 23 21.86 14.09 -19.64
C GLY A 23 21.56 13.39 -18.31
N GLY A 24 21.17 14.13 -17.26
CA GLY A 24 20.88 13.60 -15.91
C GLY A 24 19.41 13.22 -15.69
N PHE A 25 18.50 13.77 -16.51
CA PHE A 25 17.05 13.51 -16.40
C PHE A 25 16.69 12.03 -16.58
N GLN A 26 17.13 11.42 -17.69
CA GLN A 26 16.78 10.03 -18.01
C GLN A 26 17.35 9.02 -17.00
N PRO A 27 18.63 9.12 -16.58
CA PRO A 27 19.16 8.29 -15.48
C PRO A 27 18.39 8.45 -14.17
N LEU A 28 17.94 9.66 -13.84
CA LEU A 28 17.21 9.92 -12.59
C LEU A 28 15.80 9.31 -12.60
N VAL A 29 15.10 9.38 -13.74
CA VAL A 29 13.80 8.72 -13.93
C VAL A 29 13.99 7.21 -13.84
N GLU A 30 14.94 6.64 -14.58
CA GLU A 30 15.22 5.20 -14.56
C GLU A 30 15.64 4.72 -13.16
N ALA A 31 16.47 5.49 -12.44
CA ALA A 31 16.85 5.24 -11.05
C ALA A 31 15.63 5.27 -10.11
N SER A 32 14.66 6.14 -10.37
CA SER A 32 13.40 6.22 -9.61
C SER A 32 12.55 4.96 -9.78
N PHE A 33 12.36 4.47 -11.01
CA PHE A 33 11.68 3.21 -11.27
C PHE A 33 12.46 1.99 -10.72
N ARG A 34 13.78 1.97 -10.92
CA ARG A 34 14.65 0.89 -10.44
C ARG A 34 14.65 0.79 -8.92
N SER A 35 14.72 1.92 -8.22
CA SER A 35 14.63 1.98 -6.75
C SER A 35 13.31 1.38 -6.27
N LEU A 36 12.20 1.71 -6.95
CA LEU A 36 10.88 1.18 -6.60
C LEU A 36 10.73 -0.33 -6.83
N LEU A 37 11.33 -0.86 -7.90
CA LEU A 37 11.25 -2.28 -8.27
C LEU A 37 12.30 -3.15 -7.57
N SER A 38 13.40 -2.56 -7.12
CA SER A 38 14.47 -3.30 -6.46
C SER A 38 14.04 -3.73 -5.04
N ALA A 39 13.91 -5.04 -4.82
CA ALA A 39 13.63 -5.62 -3.50
C ALA A 39 14.73 -5.30 -2.45
N HIS A 40 15.92 -4.93 -2.94
CA HIS A 40 17.02 -4.37 -2.19
C HIS A 40 17.16 -2.91 -2.60
N GLY A 41 16.65 -1.98 -1.79
CA GLY A 41 16.94 -0.56 -1.93
C GLY A 41 18.46 -0.34 -1.87
N ASP A 42 19.08 -0.37 -3.04
CA ASP A 42 20.51 -0.30 -3.22
C ASP A 42 20.90 1.18 -3.10
N PRO A 43 21.70 1.56 -2.08
CA PRO A 43 22.15 2.94 -1.92
C PRO A 43 22.94 3.45 -3.14
N ALA A 44 23.48 2.55 -3.97
CA ALA A 44 24.23 2.89 -5.18
C ALA A 44 23.34 3.29 -6.38
N VAL A 45 22.00 3.17 -6.30
CA VAL A 45 21.09 3.56 -7.39
C VAL A 45 21.20 5.05 -7.74
N LEU A 46 21.63 5.88 -6.78
CA LEU A 46 21.85 7.32 -6.97
C LEU A 46 23.32 7.67 -7.23
N ASP A 47 24.23 6.70 -7.24
CA ASP A 47 25.68 6.91 -7.44
C ASP A 47 26.09 6.80 -8.93
N ASP A 48 25.12 6.88 -9.85
CA ASP A 48 25.37 6.90 -11.29
C ASP A 48 26.23 8.14 -11.68
N PRO A 49 27.29 7.99 -12.50
CA PRO A 49 28.20 9.09 -12.82
C PRO A 49 27.53 10.27 -13.55
N GLY A 50 26.37 10.04 -14.17
CA GLY A 50 25.54 11.09 -14.78
C GLY A 50 24.82 12.00 -13.77
N LEU A 51 24.77 11.64 -12.49
CA LEU A 51 24.09 12.38 -11.42
C LEU A 51 25.06 13.13 -10.49
N ALA A 52 26.37 12.95 -10.67
CA ALA A 52 27.42 13.51 -9.81
C ALA A 52 27.47 15.06 -9.76
N ARG A 53 26.78 15.74 -10.69
CA ARG A 53 26.71 17.21 -10.77
C ARG A 53 25.59 17.81 -9.93
N VAL A 54 24.59 17.01 -9.53
CA VAL A 54 23.43 17.48 -8.77
C VAL A 54 23.74 17.41 -7.27
N ASP A 55 23.32 18.42 -6.51
CA ASP A 55 23.46 18.40 -5.04
C ASP A 55 22.77 17.15 -4.46
N ARG A 56 23.46 16.43 -3.60
CA ARG A 56 23.02 15.17 -2.99
C ARG A 56 21.74 15.33 -2.17
N ILE A 57 21.49 16.50 -1.60
CA ILE A 57 20.26 16.79 -0.86
C ILE A 57 19.09 16.93 -1.84
N LEU A 58 19.28 17.74 -2.89
CA LEU A 58 18.29 17.96 -3.93
C LEU A 58 17.98 16.67 -4.71
N LEU A 59 19.00 15.87 -5.03
CA LEU A 59 18.85 14.59 -5.72
C LEU A 59 17.93 13.63 -4.95
N LYS A 60 18.08 13.54 -3.63
CA LYS A 60 17.20 12.73 -2.78
C LYS A 60 15.78 13.28 -2.74
N GLN A 61 15.62 14.59 -2.71
CA GLN A 61 14.30 15.24 -2.73
C GLN A 61 13.58 15.01 -4.07
N ILE A 62 14.29 15.16 -5.18
CA ILE A 62 13.75 14.90 -6.52
C ILE A 62 13.38 13.43 -6.65
N HIS A 63 14.28 12.52 -6.29
CA HIS A 63 14.02 11.09 -6.34
C HIS A 63 12.81 10.70 -5.48
N ALA A 64 12.70 11.30 -4.30
CA ALA A 64 11.56 11.11 -3.40
C ALA A 64 10.24 11.58 -4.02
N ALA A 65 10.23 12.78 -4.59
CA ALA A 65 9.06 13.34 -5.27
C ALA A 65 8.67 12.52 -6.50
N ALA A 66 9.65 12.11 -7.31
CA ALA A 66 9.46 11.27 -8.48
C ALA A 66 8.90 9.89 -8.11
N ALA A 67 9.48 9.21 -7.11
CA ALA A 67 8.97 7.94 -6.62
C ALA A 67 7.51 8.04 -6.13
N THR A 68 7.19 9.13 -5.41
CA THR A 68 5.83 9.37 -4.91
C THR A 68 4.84 9.59 -6.06
N PHE A 69 5.22 10.40 -7.06
CA PHE A 69 4.41 10.62 -8.26
C PHE A 69 4.21 9.34 -9.06
N ILE A 70 5.25 8.53 -9.24
CA ILE A 70 5.15 7.24 -9.93
C ILE A 70 4.14 6.34 -9.24
N LEU A 71 4.24 6.19 -7.91
CA LEU A 71 3.32 5.34 -7.15
C LEU A 71 1.88 5.86 -7.20
N GLU A 72 1.66 7.17 -7.10
CA GLU A 72 0.33 7.76 -7.18
C GLU A 72 -0.27 7.63 -8.60
N ALA A 73 0.53 7.81 -9.65
CA ALA A 73 0.11 7.62 -11.02
C ALA A 73 -0.31 6.16 -11.30
N VAL A 74 0.46 5.18 -10.81
CA VAL A 74 0.11 3.76 -10.91
C VAL A 74 -1.15 3.46 -10.09
N ARG A 75 -1.24 3.98 -8.86
CA ARG A 75 -2.39 3.78 -7.96
C ARG A 75 -3.70 4.29 -8.57
N GLN A 76 -3.68 5.44 -9.23
CA GLN A 76 -4.86 6.01 -9.91
C GLN A 76 -5.11 5.41 -11.30
N GLY A 77 -4.23 4.52 -11.79
CA GLY A 77 -4.34 3.95 -13.13
C GLY A 77 -4.21 5.01 -14.23
N ALA A 78 -3.42 6.05 -13.99
CA ALA A 78 -3.37 7.25 -14.82
C ALA A 78 -3.05 6.94 -16.30
N ASP A 79 -3.78 7.62 -17.18
CA ASP A 79 -3.60 7.56 -18.62
C ASP A 79 -2.56 8.59 -19.10
N ARG A 80 -2.26 8.56 -20.40
CA ARG A 80 -1.27 9.46 -21.01
C ARG A 80 -1.65 10.92 -20.80
N SER A 81 -2.91 11.27 -21.00
CA SER A 81 -3.44 12.63 -20.82
C SER A 81 -3.30 13.14 -19.40
N ALA A 82 -3.62 12.33 -18.39
CA ALA A 82 -3.52 12.72 -17.00
C ALA A 82 -2.06 12.94 -16.57
N ILE A 83 -1.14 12.08 -17.03
CA ILE A 83 0.30 12.23 -16.75
C ILE A 83 0.86 13.46 -17.49
N SER A 84 0.52 13.64 -18.77
CA SER A 84 0.94 14.80 -19.55
C SER A 84 0.46 16.12 -18.93
N SER A 85 -0.82 16.24 -18.60
CA SER A 85 -1.38 17.44 -17.96
C SER A 85 -0.68 17.76 -16.63
N CYS A 86 -0.50 16.77 -15.76
CA CYS A 86 0.18 17.00 -14.48
C CYS A 86 1.66 17.37 -14.64
N LEU A 87 2.39 16.80 -15.61
CA LEU A 87 3.79 17.15 -15.83
C LEU A 87 3.95 18.50 -16.54
N GLU A 88 3.03 18.87 -17.43
CA GLU A 88 2.99 20.20 -18.07
C GLU A 88 2.75 21.30 -17.05
N GLU A 89 1.88 21.09 -16.07
CA GLU A 89 1.67 22.01 -14.94
C GLU A 89 2.93 22.21 -14.08
N LEU A 90 3.87 21.24 -14.12
CA LEU A 90 5.14 21.29 -13.40
C LEU A 90 6.30 21.79 -14.28
N SER A 91 6.00 22.41 -15.42
CA SER A 91 6.97 23.00 -16.37
C SER A 91 7.83 21.99 -17.12
N PHE A 92 7.39 20.74 -17.30
CA PHE A 92 8.12 19.77 -18.12
C PHE A 92 7.95 20.05 -19.61
N SER A 93 9.03 19.95 -20.37
CA SER A 93 9.00 19.93 -21.84
C SER A 93 8.40 18.63 -22.36
N THR A 94 7.77 18.66 -23.53
CA THR A 94 7.17 17.49 -24.19
C THR A 94 8.15 16.31 -24.33
N GLU A 95 9.43 16.55 -24.62
CA GLU A 95 10.46 15.49 -24.72
C GLU A 95 10.66 14.74 -23.40
N LYS A 96 10.73 15.47 -22.28
CA LYS A 96 10.85 14.89 -20.93
C LYS A 96 9.62 14.07 -20.55
N ILE A 97 8.44 14.54 -20.94
CA ILE A 97 7.16 13.83 -20.70
C ILE A 97 7.12 12.51 -21.46
N GLU A 98 7.55 12.50 -22.73
CA GLU A 98 7.62 11.29 -23.55
C GLU A 98 8.59 10.26 -22.96
N ILE A 99 9.78 10.69 -22.52
CA ILE A 99 10.76 9.82 -21.85
C ILE A 99 10.15 9.23 -20.57
N PHE A 100 9.53 10.07 -19.74
CA PHE A 100 8.92 9.64 -18.48
C PHE A 100 7.79 8.65 -18.72
N TYR A 101 6.88 8.95 -19.65
CA TYR A 101 5.75 8.09 -19.99
C TYR A 101 6.20 6.77 -20.61
N GLY A 102 7.25 6.78 -21.44
CA GLY A 102 7.86 5.57 -21.99
C GLY A 102 8.38 4.62 -20.90
N THR A 103 9.13 5.16 -19.93
CA THR A 103 9.61 4.37 -18.77
C THR A 103 8.48 3.91 -17.87
N TYR A 104 7.47 4.77 -17.64
CA TYR A 104 6.26 4.42 -16.90
C TYR A 104 5.53 3.24 -17.55
N GLN A 105 5.27 3.30 -18.85
CA GLN A 105 4.54 2.25 -19.57
C GLN A 105 5.28 0.91 -19.57
N LYS A 106 6.62 0.94 -19.64
CA LYS A 106 7.49 -0.23 -19.54
C LYS A 106 7.34 -0.94 -18.18
N HIS A 107 7.32 -0.17 -17.09
CA HIS A 107 7.31 -0.71 -15.72
C HIS A 107 5.92 -0.75 -15.05
N LYS A 108 4.88 -0.24 -15.71
CA LYS A 108 3.51 -0.13 -15.18
C LYS A 108 3.00 -1.44 -14.62
N LYS A 109 3.05 -2.53 -15.39
CA LYS A 109 2.53 -3.84 -14.97
C LYS A 109 3.24 -4.39 -13.73
N GLU A 110 4.56 -4.20 -13.65
CA GLU A 110 5.35 -4.66 -12.50
C GLU A 110 5.01 -3.86 -11.24
N LEU A 111 4.86 -2.53 -11.37
CA LEU A 111 4.45 -1.67 -10.26
C LEU A 111 3.00 -1.91 -9.84
N GLU A 112 2.07 -2.17 -10.78
CA GLU A 112 0.69 -2.57 -10.47
C GLU A 112 0.66 -3.89 -9.70
N CYS A 113 1.46 -4.87 -10.09
CA CYS A 113 1.59 -6.14 -9.37
C CYS A 113 2.19 -5.92 -7.96
N LEU A 114 3.21 -5.08 -7.85
CA LEU A 114 3.84 -4.73 -6.58
C LEU A 114 2.85 -4.01 -5.66
N LEU A 115 2.10 -3.01 -6.15
CA LEU A 115 1.06 -2.33 -5.37
C LEU A 115 -0.12 -3.26 -5.02
N ALA A 116 -0.52 -4.15 -5.92
CA ALA A 116 -1.54 -5.16 -5.63
C ALA A 116 -1.08 -6.14 -4.53
N SER A 117 0.23 -6.39 -4.42
CA SER A 117 0.80 -7.13 -3.29
C SER A 117 0.89 -6.30 -2.00
N ILE A 118 0.92 -4.96 -2.12
CA ILE A 118 0.95 -3.98 -1.03
C ILE A 118 -0.47 -3.45 -0.82
N GLY A 119 -1.33 -4.32 -0.32
CA GLY A 119 -2.71 -3.97 -0.01
C GLY A 119 -3.24 -5.03 0.94
N ARG A 120 -3.74 -4.60 2.09
CA ARG A 120 -4.38 -5.51 3.04
C ARG A 120 -5.63 -6.07 2.38
N CYS A 121 -5.58 -7.30 1.92
CA CYS A 121 -6.77 -8.13 1.92
C CYS A 121 -7.02 -8.48 3.39
N PRO A 122 -8.05 -7.92 4.05
CA PRO A 122 -8.41 -8.39 5.38
C PRO A 122 -8.66 -9.90 5.31
N ALA A 123 -8.27 -10.64 6.35
CA ALA A 123 -8.50 -12.07 6.40
C ALA A 123 -9.98 -12.36 6.16
N LYS A 124 -10.26 -13.22 5.19
CA LYS A 124 -11.63 -13.56 4.82
C LYS A 124 -12.08 -14.70 5.72
N ILE A 125 -13.20 -14.53 6.40
CA ILE A 125 -13.84 -15.64 7.11
C ILE A 125 -14.37 -16.62 6.05
N THR A 126 -13.82 -17.83 6.02
CA THR A 126 -14.23 -18.88 5.08
C THR A 126 -15.25 -19.81 5.70
N ASP A 127 -15.15 -20.05 7.02
CA ASP A 127 -16.03 -20.97 7.72
C ASP A 127 -16.28 -20.53 9.17
N VAL A 128 -17.39 -21.00 9.74
CA VAL A 128 -17.81 -20.76 11.12
C VAL A 128 -18.24 -22.06 11.76
N SER A 129 -17.46 -22.53 12.72
CA SER A 129 -17.80 -23.65 13.58
C SER A 129 -18.34 -23.15 14.92
N TRP A 130 -19.40 -23.77 15.43
CA TRP A 130 -19.97 -23.41 16.72
C TRP A 130 -20.33 -24.65 17.54
N ARG A 131 -20.27 -24.50 18.87
CA ARG A 131 -20.70 -25.52 19.84
C ARG A 131 -21.43 -24.84 20.98
N LEU A 132 -22.66 -25.28 21.24
CA LEU A 132 -23.38 -24.93 22.45
C LEU A 132 -22.89 -25.80 23.60
N GLN A 133 -22.52 -25.17 24.71
CA GLN A 133 -22.10 -25.83 25.93
C GLN A 133 -22.97 -25.36 27.10
N TYR A 134 -23.21 -26.25 28.05
CA TYR A 134 -24.03 -25.96 29.21
C TYR A 134 -23.23 -26.28 30.46
N HIS A 135 -22.97 -25.27 31.27
CA HIS A 135 -22.38 -25.50 32.58
C HIS A 135 -23.46 -25.98 33.55
N THR A 136 -23.22 -27.14 34.16
CA THR A 136 -24.09 -27.70 35.20
C THR A 136 -23.47 -27.42 36.56
N LYS A 137 -24.29 -27.04 37.55
CA LYS A 137 -23.85 -26.81 38.93
C LYS A 137 -23.04 -27.99 39.50
N ASN A 138 -21.95 -27.67 40.20
CA ASN A 138 -21.25 -28.59 41.10
C ASN A 138 -21.40 -28.05 42.55
N ALA A 139 -21.22 -28.91 43.56
CA ALA A 139 -21.53 -28.65 44.98
C ALA A 139 -20.81 -27.46 45.64
N GLN A 140 -19.89 -26.78 44.93
CA GLN A 140 -19.14 -25.61 45.41
C GLN A 140 -19.45 -24.29 44.68
N LEU A 141 -20.32 -24.28 43.65
CA LEU A 141 -20.68 -23.06 42.91
C LEU A 141 -22.20 -22.87 42.80
N ASP A 142 -22.72 -21.84 43.46
CA ASP A 142 -24.16 -21.54 43.53
C ASP A 142 -24.77 -20.95 42.23
N LYS A 143 -23.95 -20.56 41.24
CA LYS A 143 -24.40 -19.83 40.03
C LYS A 143 -23.76 -20.30 38.73
N VAL A 144 -23.99 -21.55 38.31
CA VAL A 144 -23.66 -21.94 36.92
C VAL A 144 -24.71 -22.90 36.37
N ASN A 145 -25.73 -22.35 35.72
CA ASN A 145 -26.78 -23.07 34.98
C ASN A 145 -27.12 -22.29 33.70
N GLU A 146 -26.09 -21.80 33.01
CA GLU A 146 -26.25 -20.93 31.84
C GLU A 146 -25.62 -21.56 30.59
N PRO A 147 -26.31 -21.46 29.44
CA PRO A 147 -25.74 -21.86 28.15
C PRO A 147 -24.66 -20.85 27.73
N PHE A 148 -23.55 -21.36 27.18
CA PHE A 148 -22.55 -20.55 26.51
C PHE A 148 -22.21 -21.15 25.16
N TYR A 149 -21.91 -20.28 24.19
CA TYR A 149 -21.55 -20.66 22.85
C TYR A 149 -20.04 -20.53 22.69
N GLN A 150 -19.41 -21.58 22.18
CA GLN A 150 -18.04 -21.52 21.70
C GLN A 150 -18.09 -21.40 20.18
N ILE A 151 -17.49 -20.34 19.64
CA ILE A 151 -17.49 -20.02 18.22
C ILE A 151 -16.04 -19.96 17.73
N SER A 152 -15.82 -20.57 16.58
CA SER A 152 -14.54 -20.67 15.89
C SER A 152 -14.72 -20.16 14.47
N LEU A 153 -14.06 -19.05 14.13
CA LEU A 153 -14.06 -18.48 12.79
C LEU A 153 -12.77 -18.89 12.09
N SER A 154 -12.90 -19.66 11.02
CA SER A 154 -11.76 -19.99 10.17
C SER A 154 -11.52 -18.86 9.19
N THR A 155 -10.30 -18.33 9.21
CA THR A 155 -9.90 -17.23 8.36
C THR A 155 -8.83 -17.65 7.37
N GLU A 156 -9.02 -17.25 6.11
CA GLU A 156 -8.05 -17.38 5.05
C GLU A 156 -7.62 -15.98 4.61
N VAL A 157 -6.32 -15.71 4.72
CA VAL A 157 -5.75 -14.54 4.04
C VAL A 157 -5.59 -14.96 2.58
N PRO A 158 -6.29 -14.31 1.63
CA PRO A 158 -6.10 -14.64 0.22
C PRO A 158 -4.61 -14.48 -0.11
N PRO A 159 -4.02 -15.42 -0.87
CA PRO A 159 -2.60 -15.38 -1.14
C PRO A 159 -2.24 -14.05 -1.79
N PRO A 160 -1.14 -13.38 -1.36
CA PRO A 160 -0.63 -12.25 -2.13
C PRO A 160 -0.43 -12.74 -3.57
N CYS A 161 -0.80 -11.91 -4.56
CA CYS A 161 -0.60 -12.20 -5.97
C CYS A 161 0.79 -12.82 -6.17
N ARG A 162 0.84 -14.11 -6.56
CA ARG A 162 2.00 -15.03 -6.49
C ARG A 162 3.23 -14.62 -7.34
N ALA A 163 3.29 -13.39 -7.84
CA ALA A 163 4.39 -12.89 -8.67
C ALA A 163 5.31 -11.89 -7.96
N ALA A 164 4.99 -11.39 -6.76
CA ALA A 164 5.82 -10.40 -6.09
C ALA A 164 6.86 -11.08 -5.18
N PRO A 165 8.18 -10.90 -5.40
CA PRO A 165 9.20 -11.33 -4.43
C PRO A 165 8.93 -10.64 -3.08
N PRO A 166 9.33 -11.25 -1.95
CA PRO A 166 9.17 -10.65 -0.64
C PRO A 166 9.82 -9.28 -0.66
N VAL A 167 8.97 -8.24 -0.62
CA VAL A 167 9.42 -6.85 -0.64
C VAL A 167 10.28 -6.68 0.63
N GLY A 168 11.59 -6.60 0.44
CA GLY A 168 12.54 -6.62 1.55
C GLY A 168 12.28 -5.45 2.49
N TRP A 169 12.48 -5.65 3.80
CA TRP A 169 12.25 -4.62 4.83
C TRP A 169 13.00 -3.29 4.59
N LYS A 170 13.95 -3.27 3.65
CA LYS A 170 14.64 -2.08 3.15
C LYS A 170 13.75 -1.17 2.28
N PHE A 171 12.80 -1.70 1.53
CA PHE A 171 11.80 -0.90 0.78
C PHE A 171 10.87 -0.13 1.73
N LEU A 172 10.48 -0.77 2.84
CA LEU A 172 9.73 -0.14 3.93
C LEU A 172 10.56 0.95 4.63
N ARG A 173 11.89 0.76 4.70
CA ARG A 173 12.82 1.78 5.22
C ARG A 173 12.95 2.98 4.27
N PHE A 174 12.88 2.75 2.95
CA PHE A 174 12.85 3.82 1.94
C PHE A 174 11.56 4.67 2.06
N LEU A 175 10.40 4.02 2.22
CA LEU A 175 9.12 4.67 2.53
C LEU A 175 9.15 5.43 3.88
N ARG A 176 9.88 4.92 4.87
CA ARG A 176 10.11 5.62 6.15
C ARG A 176 11.09 6.79 6.02
N PHE A 177 12.02 6.75 5.06
CA PHE A 177 12.95 7.84 4.74
C PHE A 177 12.26 9.00 4.01
N LEU A 178 11.15 8.73 3.33
CA LEU A 178 10.36 9.70 2.57
C LEU A 178 9.58 10.72 3.41
N ARG A 179 9.57 10.60 4.76
CA ARG A 179 8.82 11.48 5.67
C ARG A 179 7.36 11.70 5.23
N ALA A 180 6.80 10.74 4.49
CA ALA A 180 5.41 10.72 4.09
C ALA A 180 4.55 10.39 5.32
N ASP A 181 3.38 11.02 5.38
CA ASP A 181 2.40 11.01 6.45
C ASP A 181 2.31 9.71 7.29
N PRO A 182 1.97 9.81 8.59
CA PRO A 182 1.76 8.66 9.49
C PRO A 182 0.80 7.58 8.95
N TRP A 183 -0.03 7.93 7.97
CA TRP A 183 -0.97 7.04 7.29
C TRP A 183 -0.28 5.95 6.45
N PHE A 184 0.93 6.18 5.94
CA PHE A 184 1.67 5.20 5.13
C PHE A 184 2.25 4.05 5.98
N CYS A 185 2.62 4.33 7.23
CA CYS A 185 3.14 3.33 8.18
C CYS A 185 2.07 2.31 8.60
N LEU A 186 0.78 2.67 8.61
CA LEU A 186 -0.29 1.73 8.93
C LEU A 186 -0.54 0.71 7.81
N LEU A 187 -0.01 0.94 6.61
CA LEU A 187 -0.19 0.09 5.43
C LEU A 187 0.76 -1.12 5.40
N LEU A 188 1.77 -1.16 6.27
CA LEU A 188 2.93 -2.05 6.14
C LEU A 188 3.08 -3.10 7.26
N CYS A 189 1.99 -3.45 7.95
CA CYS A 189 2.01 -4.63 8.83
C CYS A 189 1.93 -5.90 7.98
N GLN A 190 3.11 -6.45 7.66
CA GLN A 190 3.26 -7.87 7.33
C GLN A 190 2.88 -8.70 8.57
N ASN A 191 1.79 -9.45 8.48
CA ASN A 191 1.77 -10.77 9.09
C ASN A 191 1.81 -11.78 7.94
N GLY A 192 2.80 -12.66 7.97
CA GLY A 192 2.85 -13.81 7.08
C GLY A 192 1.55 -14.59 7.20
N GLY A 193 1.08 -15.14 6.09
CA GLY A 193 -0.14 -15.94 6.04
C GLY A 193 -0.01 -17.18 6.90
N SER A 194 -0.30 -17.06 8.19
CA SER A 194 -0.87 -18.11 9.01
C SER A 194 -2.38 -17.97 8.92
N SER A 195 -3.06 -19.04 8.51
CA SER A 195 -4.49 -19.16 8.81
C SER A 195 -4.62 -19.13 10.32
N GLU A 196 -5.20 -18.05 10.85
CA GLU A 196 -5.45 -17.90 12.28
C GLU A 196 -6.94 -18.15 12.50
N ASP A 197 -7.26 -19.26 13.16
CA ASP A 197 -8.62 -19.51 13.64
C ASP A 197 -8.90 -18.59 14.83
N VAL A 198 -9.92 -17.73 14.71
CA VAL A 198 -10.35 -16.85 15.79
C VAL A 198 -11.37 -17.61 16.64
N ASN A 199 -10.98 -17.91 17.87
CA ASN A 199 -11.81 -18.68 18.82
C ASN A 199 -12.28 -17.79 19.97
N PHE A 200 -13.57 -17.76 20.24
CA PHE A 200 -14.13 -17.05 21.38
C PHE A 200 -15.34 -17.77 21.98
N ALA A 201 -15.62 -17.48 23.26
CA ALA A 201 -16.83 -17.93 23.94
C ALA A 201 -17.72 -16.72 24.25
N CYS A 202 -19.03 -16.87 24.09
CA CYS A 202 -19.99 -15.80 24.33
C CYS A 202 -21.31 -16.30 24.93
N THR A 203 -21.99 -15.43 25.67
CA THR A 203 -23.36 -15.67 26.17
C THR A 203 -24.39 -15.52 25.04
N THR A 204 -25.64 -15.92 25.29
CA THR A 204 -26.75 -15.70 24.35
C THR A 204 -26.93 -14.23 23.97
N GLU A 205 -26.82 -13.31 24.95
CA GLU A 205 -26.96 -11.87 24.71
C GLU A 205 -25.84 -11.32 23.83
N GLN A 206 -24.59 -11.70 24.11
CA GLN A 206 -23.43 -11.32 23.31
C GLN A 206 -23.52 -11.84 21.88
N LEU A 207 -24.03 -13.07 21.69
CA LEU A 207 -24.25 -13.65 20.37
C LEU A 207 -25.32 -12.88 19.58
N GLN A 208 -26.42 -12.49 20.24
CA GLN A 208 -27.48 -11.70 19.62
C GLN A 208 -26.98 -10.31 19.19
N ASP A 209 -26.19 -9.64 20.04
CA ASP A 209 -25.56 -8.36 19.70
C ASP A 209 -24.60 -8.49 18.50
N LEU A 210 -23.76 -9.53 18.47
CA LEU A 210 -22.86 -9.81 17.35
C LEU A 210 -23.64 -10.00 16.04
N VAL A 211 -24.68 -10.82 16.04
CA VAL A 211 -25.53 -11.06 14.85
C VAL A 211 -26.24 -9.77 14.42
N GLY A 212 -26.69 -8.94 15.37
CA GLY A 212 -27.27 -7.63 15.09
C GLY A 212 -26.30 -6.73 14.33
N LYS A 213 -25.08 -6.56 14.86
CA LYS A 213 -24.01 -5.76 14.24
C LYS A 213 -23.64 -6.25 12.85
N LEU A 214 -23.57 -7.56 12.65
CA LEU A 214 -23.28 -8.15 11.33
C LEU A 214 -24.39 -7.86 10.31
N LYS A 215 -25.66 -7.92 10.72
CA LYS A 215 -26.80 -7.56 9.85
C LYS A 215 -26.80 -6.09 9.47
N ASP A 216 -26.46 -5.21 10.41
CA ASP A 216 -26.39 -3.77 10.15
C ASP A 216 -25.22 -3.43 9.21
N ALA A 217 -24.06 -4.06 9.41
CA ALA A 217 -22.93 -3.95 8.50
C ALA A 217 -23.30 -4.42 7.07
N ALA A 218 -23.98 -5.56 6.94
CA ALA A 218 -24.44 -6.07 5.63
C ALA A 218 -25.36 -5.06 4.92
N LYS A 219 -26.36 -4.53 5.63
CA LYS A 219 -27.25 -3.48 5.08
C LYS A 219 -26.50 -2.21 4.68
N SER A 220 -25.48 -1.82 5.46
CA SER A 220 -24.65 -0.65 5.13
C SER A 220 -23.89 -0.85 3.83
N VAL A 221 -23.35 -2.05 3.60
CA VAL A 221 -22.65 -2.40 2.35
C VAL A 221 -23.61 -2.42 1.17
N GLU A 222 -24.80 -3.01 1.32
CA GLU A 222 -25.84 -3.03 0.28
C GLU A 222 -26.23 -1.61 -0.15
N LYS A 223 -26.48 -0.71 0.81
CA LYS A 223 -26.79 0.70 0.50
C LYS A 223 -25.66 1.39 -0.24
N ALA A 224 -24.41 1.15 0.17
CA ALA A 224 -23.24 1.73 -0.48
C ALA A 224 -23.04 1.21 -1.92
N SER A 225 -23.47 0.00 -2.22
CA SER A 225 -23.38 -0.58 -3.57
C SER A 225 -24.42 -0.07 -4.56
N GLN A 226 -25.48 0.59 -4.08
CA GLN A 226 -26.58 1.13 -4.89
C GLN A 226 -26.41 2.62 -5.22
N MET A 227 -25.33 3.25 -4.73
CA MET A 227 -24.90 4.60 -5.11
C MET A 227 -23.89 4.54 -6.24
#